data_AF-A0A919HT43-F1
#
_entry.id   AF-A0A919HT43-F1
#
_cell.length_a   1.000
_cell.length_b   1.000
_cell.length_c   1.000
_cell.angle_alpha   90.00
_cell.angle_beta   90.00
_cell.angle_gamma   90.00
#
_symmetry.space_group_name_H-M   'P 1'
#
loop_
_entity.id
_entity.type
_entity.pdbx_description
1 polymer ?
#
loop_
_entity_poly.entity_id
_entity_poly.type
_entity_poly.pdbx_seq_one_letter_code
_entity_poly.pdbx_strand_id
1 'polypeptide(L)'
;MNDAEICAFVEKAIYDEIIPVLDLPRDELVSFASAVTGRFRNPYIKHQLLSIALNGMTKYRTRILPQLLAGQAHGALPPRLTFAGGADRLYRESGMVRAIQYRMTPTGYRAIKRCGPAIAMAR
;
A
#
# COMPACT_ATOMS: atom_id res chain seq x y z
N MET A 1 -11.96 -7.17 -4.84
CA MET A 1 -11.77 -8.55 -4.33
C MET A 1 -12.53 -9.60 -5.16
N ASN A 2 -12.88 -9.31 -6.42
CA ASN A 2 -13.61 -10.27 -7.26
C ASN A 2 -12.67 -11.20 -8.04
N ASP A 3 -11.38 -10.88 -8.04
CA ASP A 3 -10.33 -11.72 -8.59
C ASP A 3 -9.84 -12.68 -7.50
N ALA A 4 -9.90 -13.98 -7.80
CA ALA A 4 -9.54 -15.05 -6.86
C ALA A 4 -8.04 -15.07 -6.53
N GLU A 5 -7.17 -14.75 -7.49
CA GLU A 5 -5.72 -14.77 -7.29
C GLU A 5 -5.28 -13.61 -6.39
N ILE A 6 -5.79 -12.41 -6.67
CA ILE A 6 -5.54 -11.22 -5.83
C ILE A 6 -6.11 -11.43 -4.43
N CYS A 7 -7.29 -12.05 -4.32
CA CYS A 7 -7.88 -12.33 -3.02
C CYS A 7 -7.02 -13.29 -2.20
N ALA A 8 -6.59 -14.40 -2.80
CA ALA A 8 -5.72 -15.37 -2.14
C ALA A 8 -4.36 -14.73 -1.75
N PHE A 9 -3.80 -13.87 -2.61
CA PHE A 9 -2.57 -13.15 -2.30
C PHE A 9 -2.71 -12.27 -1.06
N VAL A 10 -3.78 -11.49 -0.97
CA VAL A 10 -4.04 -10.58 0.16
C VAL A 10 -4.36 -11.36 1.44
N GLU A 11 -5.21 -12.39 1.37
CA GLU A 11 -5.55 -13.21 2.53
C GLU A 11 -4.30 -13.87 3.10
N LYS A 12 -3.48 -14.52 2.26
CA LYS A 12 -2.26 -15.14 2.73
C LYS A 12 -1.31 -14.10 3.34
N ALA A 13 -1.15 -12.91 2.73
CA ALA A 13 -0.32 -11.85 3.31
C ALA A 13 -0.81 -11.43 4.71
N ILE A 14 -2.13 -11.35 4.92
CA ILE A 14 -2.69 -11.04 6.24
C ILE A 14 -2.40 -12.16 7.24
N TYR A 15 -2.76 -13.41 6.91
CA TYR A 15 -2.71 -14.51 7.87
C TYR A 15 -1.31 -15.05 8.15
N ASP A 16 -0.42 -15.07 7.16
CA ASP A 16 0.91 -15.68 7.28
C ASP A 16 2.00 -14.66 7.61
N GLU A 17 1.84 -13.39 7.21
CA GLU A 17 2.90 -12.38 7.34
C GLU A 17 2.56 -11.28 8.35
N ILE A 18 1.30 -10.81 8.39
CA ILE A 18 0.90 -9.69 9.28
C ILE A 18 0.50 -10.19 10.67
N ILE A 19 -0.45 -11.13 10.77
CA ILE A 19 -0.99 -11.59 12.06
C ILE A 19 0.10 -12.13 13.00
N PRO A 20 1.09 -12.94 12.56
CA PRO A 20 2.11 -13.49 13.45
C PRO A 20 3.07 -12.45 14.05
N VAL A 21 3.12 -11.24 13.47
CA VAL A 21 4.05 -10.17 13.87
C VAL A 21 3.37 -9.16 14.82
N LEU A 22 2.05 -9.25 15.01
CA LEU A 22 1.29 -8.34 15.86
C LEU A 22 1.17 -8.89 17.30
N ASP A 23 1.39 -8.01 18.28
CA ASP A 23 1.32 -8.33 19.73
C ASP A 23 -0.13 -8.37 20.27
N LEU A 24 -1.07 -8.94 19.52
CA LEU A 24 -2.49 -9.00 19.87
C LEU A 24 -3.03 -10.44 19.85
N PRO A 25 -4.14 -10.73 20.58
CA PRO A 25 -4.76 -12.05 20.56
C PRO A 25 -5.14 -12.48 19.13
N ARG A 26 -4.74 -13.70 18.76
CA ARG A 26 -4.93 -14.21 17.40
C ARG A 26 -6.39 -14.22 16.96
N ASP A 27 -7.30 -14.58 17.86
CA ASP A 27 -8.73 -14.68 17.55
C ASP A 27 -9.34 -13.31 17.22
N GLU A 28 -8.92 -12.27 17.93
CA GLU A 28 -9.32 -10.88 17.66
C GLU A 28 -8.78 -10.41 16.31
N LEU A 29 -7.51 -10.71 16.01
CA LEU A 29 -6.89 -10.37 14.73
C LEU A 29 -7.57 -11.07 13.55
N VAL A 30 -7.94 -12.34 13.70
CA VAL A 30 -8.66 -13.12 12.68
C VAL A 30 -10.05 -12.55 12.44
N SER A 31 -10.79 -12.23 13.52
CA SER A 31 -12.10 -11.58 13.43
C SER A 31 -12.01 -10.22 12.74
N PHE A 32 -11.00 -9.41 13.09
CA PHE A 32 -10.75 -8.12 12.47
C PHE A 32 -10.39 -8.25 10.99
N ALA A 33 -9.53 -9.20 10.62
CA ALA A 33 -9.17 -9.47 9.23
C ALA A 33 -10.39 -9.87 8.39
N SER A 34 -11.26 -10.71 8.93
CA SER A 34 -12.52 -11.10 8.29
C SER A 34 -13.46 -9.90 8.08
N ALA A 35 -13.61 -9.04 9.10
CA ALA A 35 -14.41 -7.82 8.98
C ALA A 35 -13.86 -6.84 7.92
N VAL A 36 -12.54 -6.69 7.84
CA VAL A 36 -11.87 -5.82 6.85
C VAL A 36 -12.06 -6.37 5.43
N THR A 37 -11.82 -7.66 5.20
CA THR A 37 -12.01 -8.29 3.88
C THR A 37 -13.47 -8.24 3.43
N GLY A 38 -14.43 -8.39 4.35
CA GLY A 38 -15.86 -8.20 4.08
C GLY A 38 -16.20 -6.81 3.54
N ARG A 39 -15.58 -5.74 4.06
CA ARG A 39 -15.77 -4.36 3.56
C ARG A 39 -15.22 -4.18 2.14
N PHE A 40 -14.10 -4.82 1.82
CA PHE A 40 -13.53 -4.78 0.47
C PHE A 40 -14.31 -5.62 -0.55
N ARG A 41 -15.12 -6.58 -0.10
CA ARG A 41 -16.03 -7.39 -0.94
C ARG A 41 -17.41 -6.75 -1.13
N ASN A 42 -17.76 -5.72 -0.37
CA ASN A 42 -19.06 -5.07 -0.46
C ASN A 42 -19.25 -4.37 -1.83
N PRO A 43 -20.24 -4.78 -2.66
CA PRO A 43 -20.44 -4.22 -3.99
C PRO A 43 -21.01 -2.79 -3.99
N TYR A 44 -21.59 -2.34 -2.89
CA TYR A 44 -22.13 -0.99 -2.75
C TYR A 44 -21.03 0.05 -2.48
N ILE A 45 -19.85 -0.37 -2.04
CA ILE A 45 -18.72 0.52 -1.79
C ILE A 45 -17.85 0.59 -3.05
N LYS A 46 -17.90 1.74 -3.74
CA LYS A 46 -17.05 1.99 -4.92
C LYS A 46 -15.62 2.34 -4.50
N HIS A 47 -14.75 1.35 -4.49
CA HIS A 47 -13.33 1.51 -4.18
C HIS A 47 -12.57 2.06 -5.40
N GLN A 48 -12.18 3.33 -5.37
CA GLN A 48 -11.31 3.91 -6.40
C GLN A 48 -9.85 3.52 -6.13
N LEU A 49 -9.32 2.55 -6.89
CA LEU A 49 -7.95 2.04 -6.71
C LEU A 49 -6.88 3.13 -6.81
N LEU A 50 -7.07 4.13 -7.69
CA LEU A 50 -6.17 5.27 -7.81
C LEU A 50 -6.13 6.12 -6.53
N SER A 51 -7.28 6.38 -5.93
CA SER A 51 -7.41 7.12 -4.67
C SER A 51 -6.82 6.32 -3.50
N ILE A 52 -6.93 4.99 -3.53
CA ILE A 52 -6.29 4.08 -2.56
C ILE A 52 -4.77 4.03 -2.76
N ALA A 53 -4.27 4.12 -3.99
CA ALA A 53 -2.84 4.14 -4.29
C ALA A 53 -2.18 5.52 -4.02
N LEU A 54 -2.97 6.58 -3.88
CA LEU A 54 -2.47 7.91 -3.55
C LEU A 54 -1.66 7.87 -2.25
N ASN A 55 -0.51 8.57 -2.21
CA ASN A 55 0.42 8.57 -1.09
C ASN A 55 1.02 7.19 -0.76
N GLY A 56 1.23 6.34 -1.78
CA GLY A 56 1.81 5.00 -1.65
C GLY A 56 3.08 4.93 -0.81
N MET A 57 4.05 5.83 -1.03
CA MET A 57 5.30 5.85 -0.25
C MET A 57 5.09 6.12 1.25
N THR A 58 4.18 7.03 1.60
CA THR A 58 3.85 7.32 3.00
C THR A 58 3.16 6.12 3.65
N LYS A 59 2.27 5.44 2.91
CA LYS A 59 1.60 4.21 3.35
C LYS A 59 2.60 3.08 3.53
N TYR A 60 3.54 2.91 2.60
CA TYR A 60 4.61 1.92 2.69
C TYR A 60 5.47 2.14 3.93
N ARG A 61 5.99 3.35 4.12
CA ARG A 61 6.89 3.69 5.24
C ARG A 61 6.23 3.50 6.60
N THR A 62 4.93 3.79 6.72
CA THR A 62 4.21 3.74 8.00
C THR A 62 3.58 2.38 8.30
N ARG A 63 3.26 1.57 7.27
CA ARG A 63 2.49 0.33 7.45
C ARG A 63 3.25 -0.94 7.07
N ILE A 64 4.07 -0.90 6.03
CA ILE A 64 4.74 -2.08 5.47
C ILE A 64 6.17 -2.20 5.99
N LEU A 65 6.90 -1.08 6.06
CA LEU A 65 8.28 -1.07 6.53
C LEU A 65 8.45 -1.60 7.97
N PRO A 66 7.60 -1.26 8.96
CA PRO A 66 7.74 -1.81 10.32
C PRO A 66 7.59 -3.33 10.35
N GLN A 67 6.67 -3.88 9.53
CA GLN A 67 6.40 -5.31 9.43
C GLN A 67 7.58 -6.05 8.77
N LEU A 68 8.20 -5.46 7.75
CA LEU A 68 9.41 -5.99 7.12
C LEU A 68 10.60 -6.04 8.10
N LEU A 69 10.79 -4.98 8.89
CA LEU A 69 11.86 -4.91 9.89
C LEU A 69 11.64 -5.92 11.01
N ALA A 70 10.39 -6.09 11.46
CA ALA A 70 10.04 -7.10 12.46
C ALA A 70 10.25 -8.53 11.90
N GLY A 71 9.80 -8.82 10.68
CA GLY A 71 10.05 -10.11 10.03
C GLY A 71 11.54 -10.43 9.88
N GLN A 72 12.35 -9.43 9.50
CA GLN A 72 13.81 -9.56 9.44
C GLN A 72 14.42 -9.94 10.80
N ALA A 73 13.90 -9.37 11.90
CA ALA A 73 14.34 -9.74 13.25
C ALA A 73 14.00 -11.20 13.61
N HIS A 74 12.94 -11.76 13.03
CA HIS A 74 12.56 -13.18 13.14
C HIS A 74 13.26 -14.11 12.13
N GLY A 75 14.20 -13.59 11.34
CA GLY A 75 15.05 -14.37 10.44
C GLY A 75 14.48 -14.64 9.05
N ALA A 76 13.30 -14.08 8.70
CA ALA A 76 12.70 -14.25 7.38
C ALA A 76 12.05 -12.96 6.86
N LEU A 77 12.37 -12.58 5.62
CA LEU A 77 11.72 -11.46 4.97
C LEU A 77 10.35 -11.90 4.43
N PRO A 78 9.24 -11.23 4.81
CA PRO A 78 7.92 -11.59 4.31
C PRO A 78 7.84 -11.35 2.78
N PRO A 79 7.67 -12.41 1.97
CA PRO A 79 7.82 -12.32 0.53
C PRO A 79 6.72 -11.48 -0.13
N ARG A 80 5.48 -11.54 0.37
CA ARG A 80 4.35 -10.80 -0.24
C ARG A 80 4.40 -9.33 0.11
N LEU A 81 4.79 -8.98 1.33
CA LEU A 81 5.05 -7.58 1.72
C LEU A 81 6.23 -6.98 0.93
N THR A 82 7.29 -7.77 0.69
CA THR A 82 8.44 -7.34 -0.12
C THR A 82 8.02 -7.11 -1.58
N PHE A 83 7.21 -8.03 -2.14
CA PHE A 83 6.63 -7.87 -3.47
C PHE A 83 5.76 -6.61 -3.58
N ALA A 84 4.91 -6.35 -2.59
CA ALA A 84 4.08 -5.15 -2.56
C ALA A 84 4.90 -3.84 -2.55
N GLY A 85 6.03 -3.82 -1.85
CA GLY A 85 6.97 -2.69 -1.88
C GLY A 85 7.60 -2.47 -3.25
N GLY A 86 8.02 -3.54 -3.92
CA GLY A 86 8.52 -3.49 -5.29
C GLY A 86 7.46 -3.02 -6.29
N ALA A 87 6.21 -3.47 -6.13
CA ALA A 87 5.09 -3.06 -6.96
C ALA A 87 4.78 -1.56 -6.82
N ASP A 88 4.78 -1.00 -5.60
CA ASP A 88 4.61 0.46 -5.39
C ASP A 88 5.70 1.26 -6.10
N ARG A 89 6.95 0.78 -6.03
CA ARG A 89 8.08 1.40 -6.72
C ARG A 89 7.89 1.41 -8.23
N LEU A 90 7.60 0.26 -8.83
CA LEU A 90 7.38 0.13 -10.28
C LEU A 90 6.17 0.96 -10.75
N TYR A 91 5.08 0.92 -9.98
CA TYR A 91 3.89 1.70 -10.28
C TYR A 91 4.16 3.21 -10.29
N ARG A 92 5.02 3.70 -9.40
CA ARG A 92 5.45 5.10 -9.40
C ARG A 92 6.41 5.44 -10.55
N GLU A 93 7.35 4.54 -10.85
CA GLU A 93 8.29 4.70 -11.97
C GLU A 93 7.56 4.71 -13.34
N SER A 94 6.43 4.01 -13.45
CA SER A 94 5.56 4.03 -14.64
C SER A 94 4.86 5.37 -14.91
N GLY A 95 4.92 6.33 -13.98
CA GLY A 95 4.36 7.68 -14.16
C GLY A 95 2.83 7.77 -14.08
N MET A 96 2.13 6.70 -13.71
CA MET A 96 0.66 6.65 -13.57
C MET A 96 0.11 7.49 -12.40
N VAL A 97 0.93 7.80 -11.37
CA VAL A 97 0.53 8.68 -10.26
C VAL A 97 1.37 9.96 -10.26
N ARG A 98 0.81 11.02 -10.82
CA ARG A 98 1.37 12.38 -10.69
C ARG A 98 0.74 13.05 -9.48
N ALA A 99 1.43 13.01 -8.34
CA ALA A 99 1.03 13.83 -7.20
C ALA A 99 1.36 15.30 -7.49
N ILE A 100 0.33 16.16 -7.55
CA ILE A 100 0.53 17.61 -7.53
C ILE A 100 0.78 17.97 -6.06
N GLN A 101 2.00 18.38 -5.72
CA GLN A 101 2.29 18.94 -4.40
C GLN A 101 1.85 20.40 -4.36
N TYR A 102 0.97 20.74 -3.42
CA TYR A 102 0.55 22.11 -3.15
C TYR A 102 1.32 22.66 -1.93
N ARG A 103 1.87 23.88 -2.04
CA ARG A 103 2.35 24.67 -0.90
C ARG A 103 1.23 25.57 -0.45
N MET A 104 1.12 25.74 0.86
CA MET A 104 0.42 26.88 1.40
C MET A 104 1.31 28.12 1.23
N THR A 105 0.75 29.18 0.64
CA THR A 105 1.34 30.52 0.54
C THR A 105 0.39 31.54 1.17
N PRO A 106 0.86 32.75 1.53
CA PRO A 106 0.01 33.74 2.21
C PRO A 106 -1.25 34.15 1.43
N THR A 107 -1.25 33.97 0.10
CA THR A 107 -2.35 34.28 -0.81
C THR A 107 -3.15 33.04 -1.28
N GLY A 108 -2.88 31.84 -0.74
CA GLY A 108 -3.60 30.61 -1.07
C GLY A 108 -2.70 29.39 -1.33
N TYR A 109 -3.25 28.33 -1.91
CA TYR A 109 -2.48 27.13 -2.28
C TYR A 109 -1.81 27.28 -3.66
N ARG A 110 -0.49 27.15 -3.72
CA ARG A 110 0.31 27.20 -4.96
C ARG A 110 0.91 25.83 -5.27
N ALA A 111 0.67 25.29 -6.46
CA ALA A 111 1.33 24.05 -6.91
C ALA A 111 2.86 24.27 -7.00
N ILE A 112 3.66 23.46 -6.29
CA ILE A 112 5.10 23.72 -6.09
C ILE A 112 5.95 23.22 -7.25
N LYS A 113 5.64 22.03 -7.78
CA LYS A 113 6.29 21.39 -8.94
C LYS A 113 5.72 19.98 -9.11
N ARG A 114 5.69 19.49 -10.36
CA ARG A 114 5.61 18.05 -10.66
C ARG A 114 6.91 17.40 -10.17
N CYS A 115 6.87 16.51 -9.20
CA CYS A 115 8.04 15.73 -8.80
C CYS A 115 8.08 14.41 -9.60
N GLY A 116 9.04 14.26 -10.53
CA GLY A 116 9.33 13.06 -11.34
C GLY A 116 9.90 13.43 -12.71
N PRO A 117 10.89 12.71 -13.27
CA PRO A 117 11.92 13.28 -14.13
C PRO A 117 11.33 13.87 -15.41
N ALA A 118 11.97 14.92 -15.90
CA ALA A 118 11.91 15.21 -17.32
C ALA A 118 12.40 13.94 -18.03
N ILE A 119 11.51 13.23 -18.73
CA ILE A 119 11.93 12.41 -19.86
C ILE A 119 12.47 13.43 -20.87
N ALA A 120 13.74 13.78 -20.70
CA ALA A 120 14.55 14.25 -21.79
C ALA A 120 14.79 13.03 -22.69
N MET A 121 14.24 13.13 -23.90
CA MET A 121 14.61 12.40 -25.10
C MET A 121 14.52 10.86 -25.07
N ALA A 122 13.49 10.36 -25.74
CA ALA A 122 13.65 9.24 -26.66
C ALA A 122 12.81 9.53 -27.93
N ARG A 123 13.48 10.22 -28.86
CA ARG A 123 13.13 10.49 -30.28
C ARG A 123 12.02 11.50 -30.57
#